data_AF-F0WQP3-F1
#
_entry.id   AF-F0WQP3-F1
#
_cell.length_a   1.000
_cell.length_b   1.000
_cell.length_c   1.000
_cell.angle_alpha   90.00
_cell.angle_beta   90.00
_cell.angle_gamma   90.00
#
_symmetry.space_group_name_H-M   'P 1'
#
loop_
_entity.id
_entity.type
_entity.pdbx_description
1 polymer ?
#
loop_
_entity_poly.entity_id
_entity_poly.type
_entity_poly.pdbx_seq_one_letter_code
_entity_poly.pdbx_strand_id
1 'polypeptide(L)'
;MSIKNILIVAHSTGNLVVANAEVKGFCVLAPKSKWIAMAAPMRGSYFADRGMDICAGKGKRLKVVHKSIKGFFETIKQCPLPESKKSLVRKGSLYSDKFLNKAYENAERVYMEKVSSILCGSSIVGLMSRRAMKYTSLSLLAPVFKGVSDGSVSFSSCRAGFSAERFEGSWKDSRFYLARLNHADFKFVRSVNGKWGDDRKPMK
;
A
#
# COMPACT_ATOMS: atom_id res chain seq x y z
N MET A 1 -22.81 2.80 16.04
CA MET A 1 -22.90 1.33 16.20
C MET A 1 -21.53 0.78 16.62
N SER A 2 -21.45 -0.07 17.64
CA SER A 2 -20.17 -0.67 18.07
C SER A 2 -20.02 -2.10 17.54
N ILE A 3 -18.88 -2.38 16.92
CA ILE A 3 -18.55 -3.72 16.40
C ILE A 3 -17.75 -4.47 17.49
N LYS A 4 -18.35 -5.51 18.05
CA LYS A 4 -17.80 -6.29 19.17
C LYS A 4 -17.38 -7.69 18.72
N ASN A 5 -16.27 -8.18 19.26
CA ASN A 5 -15.77 -9.55 19.06
C ASN A 5 -15.55 -9.91 17.58
N ILE A 6 -15.11 -8.94 16.76
CA ILE A 6 -14.79 -9.18 15.35
C ILE A 6 -13.29 -8.97 15.11
N LEU A 7 -12.75 -9.81 14.24
CA LEU A 7 -11.45 -9.61 13.61
C LEU A 7 -11.65 -9.02 12.21
N ILE A 8 -11.22 -7.79 12.00
CA ILE A 8 -11.15 -7.17 10.67
C ILE A 8 -9.77 -7.43 10.09
N VAL A 9 -9.73 -8.08 8.93
CA VAL A 9 -8.52 -8.23 8.13
C VAL A 9 -8.70 -7.39 6.87
N ALA A 10 -7.93 -6.31 6.76
CA ALA A 10 -8.08 -5.34 5.69
C ALA A 10 -6.82 -5.26 4.82
N HIS A 11 -7.00 -5.37 3.50
CA HIS A 11 -5.93 -5.26 2.52
C HIS A 11 -6.04 -3.92 1.77
N SER A 12 -4.89 -3.30 1.49
CA SER A 12 -4.81 -2.12 0.64
C SER A 12 -5.75 -1.01 1.12
N THR A 13 -6.51 -0.41 0.22
CA THR A 13 -7.49 0.66 0.50
C THR A 13 -8.61 0.25 1.46
N GLY A 14 -8.84 -1.04 1.69
CA GLY A 14 -9.76 -1.51 2.72
C GLY A 14 -9.42 -0.96 4.11
N ASN A 15 -8.13 -0.72 4.39
CA ASN A 15 -7.71 -0.09 5.63
C ASN A 15 -8.17 1.37 5.76
N LEU A 16 -8.20 2.12 4.66
CA LEU A 16 -8.74 3.49 4.66
C LEU A 16 -10.25 3.49 4.88
N VAL A 17 -10.96 2.47 4.36
CA VAL A 17 -12.39 2.30 4.60
C VAL A 17 -12.67 2.06 6.09
N VAL A 18 -11.92 1.15 6.72
CA VAL A 18 -12.03 0.88 8.17
C VAL A 18 -11.74 2.14 8.98
N ALA A 19 -10.62 2.81 8.70
CA ALA A 19 -10.24 4.04 9.39
C ALA A 19 -11.30 5.15 9.25
N ASN A 20 -11.85 5.34 8.04
CA ASN A 20 -12.81 6.40 7.79
C ASN A 20 -14.18 6.09 8.40
N ALA A 21 -14.57 4.81 8.47
CA ALA A 21 -15.82 4.40 9.13
C ALA A 21 -15.78 4.71 10.65
N GLU A 22 -14.61 4.52 11.27
CA GLU A 22 -14.32 4.95 12.66
C GLU A 22 -14.35 6.47 12.80
N VAL A 23 -13.65 7.20 11.93
CA VAL A 23 -13.61 8.68 11.95
C VAL A 23 -15.02 9.27 11.84
N LYS A 24 -15.88 8.69 11.02
CA LYS A 24 -17.26 9.15 10.81
C LYS A 24 -18.27 8.60 11.83
N GLY A 25 -17.85 7.71 12.72
CA GLY A 25 -18.74 7.07 13.70
C GLY A 25 -19.77 6.09 13.09
N PHE A 26 -19.59 5.70 11.82
CA PHE A 26 -20.44 4.68 11.19
C PHE A 26 -20.31 3.34 11.91
N CYS A 27 -19.07 3.00 12.29
CA CYS A 27 -18.80 1.89 13.19
C CYS A 27 -17.62 2.22 14.12
N VAL A 28 -17.67 1.70 15.34
CA VAL A 28 -16.58 1.84 16.32
C VAL A 28 -16.15 0.46 16.80
N LEU A 29 -14.89 0.11 16.59
CA LEU A 29 -14.27 -1.12 17.06
C LEU A 29 -14.23 -1.11 18.58
N ALA A 30 -14.94 -2.07 19.17
CA ALA A 30 -14.89 -2.28 20.61
C ALA A 30 -13.49 -2.78 21.04
N PRO A 31 -13.10 -2.61 22.31
CA PRO A 31 -11.77 -2.98 22.80
C PRO A 31 -11.35 -4.45 22.55
N LYS A 32 -12.30 -5.37 22.48
CA LYS A 32 -12.03 -6.81 22.20
C LYS A 32 -11.94 -7.13 20.70
N SER A 33 -12.37 -6.21 19.83
CA SER A 33 -12.24 -6.38 18.38
C SER A 33 -10.79 -6.11 17.94
N LYS A 34 -10.39 -6.73 16.84
CA LYS A 34 -9.02 -6.65 16.32
C LYS A 34 -9.04 -6.15 14.89
N TRP A 35 -8.01 -5.40 14.52
CA TRP A 35 -7.79 -4.94 13.15
C TRP A 35 -6.39 -5.33 12.71
N ILE A 36 -6.31 -6.26 11.77
CA ILE A 36 -5.08 -6.65 11.08
C ILE A 36 -5.03 -5.89 9.76
N ALA A 37 -4.04 -5.01 9.64
CA ALA A 37 -3.84 -4.18 8.47
C ALA A 37 -2.74 -4.74 7.58
N MET A 38 -3.02 -4.86 6.28
CA MET A 38 -2.09 -5.38 5.30
C MET A 38 -1.93 -4.40 4.14
N ALA A 39 -0.69 -4.03 3.84
CA ALA A 39 -0.35 -3.16 2.72
C ALA A 39 -1.17 -1.86 2.67
N ALA A 40 -1.38 -1.25 3.83
CA ALA A 40 -2.28 -0.12 4.03
C ALA A 40 -1.74 1.19 3.44
N PRO A 41 -2.42 1.89 2.51
CA PRO A 41 -1.94 3.17 1.97
C PRO A 41 -2.33 4.34 2.87
N MET A 42 -1.91 4.34 4.15
CA MET A 42 -2.32 5.35 5.15
C MET A 42 -1.82 6.77 4.84
N ARG A 43 -0.90 6.92 3.88
CA ARG A 43 -0.45 8.23 3.34
C ARG A 43 -0.58 8.30 1.82
N GLY A 44 -1.41 7.45 1.23
CA GLY A 44 -1.56 7.29 -0.21
C GLY A 44 -0.46 6.45 -0.85
N SER A 45 -0.38 6.53 -2.18
CA SER A 45 0.45 5.69 -3.03
C SER A 45 1.38 6.54 -3.89
N TYR A 46 2.68 6.24 -3.85
CA TYR A 46 3.64 6.86 -4.77
C TYR A 46 3.30 6.55 -6.25
N PHE A 47 2.65 5.41 -6.51
CA PHE A 47 2.20 5.05 -7.86
C PHE A 47 1.06 5.94 -8.36
N ALA A 48 0.20 6.44 -7.47
CA ALA A 48 -0.84 7.39 -7.84
C ALA A 48 -0.23 8.73 -8.29
N ASP A 49 0.68 9.32 -7.49
CA ASP A 49 1.41 10.54 -7.87
C ASP A 49 2.13 10.35 -9.21
N ARG A 50 2.78 9.19 -9.40
CA ARG A 50 3.51 8.91 -10.64
C ARG A 50 2.61 8.71 -11.85
N GLY A 51 1.45 8.09 -11.66
CA GLY A 51 0.42 8.01 -12.68
C GLY A 51 -0.07 9.39 -13.11
N MET A 52 -0.22 10.31 -12.14
CA MET A 52 -0.58 11.71 -12.41
C MET A 52 0.51 12.44 -13.19
N ASP A 53 1.79 12.28 -12.81
CA ASP A 53 2.94 12.81 -13.55
C ASP A 53 2.94 12.33 -15.01
N ILE A 54 2.80 11.02 -15.23
CA ILE A 54 2.82 10.40 -16.57
C ILE A 54 1.68 10.93 -17.43
N CYS A 55 0.44 10.91 -16.92
CA CYS A 55 -0.71 11.38 -17.69
C CYS A 55 -0.66 12.91 -17.93
N ALA A 56 -0.08 13.69 -17.01
CA ALA A 56 0.13 15.12 -17.19
C ALA A 56 1.35 15.47 -18.07
N GLY A 57 2.15 14.47 -18.51
CA GLY A 57 3.39 14.71 -19.25
C GLY A 57 4.49 15.40 -18.43
N LYS A 58 4.40 15.38 -17.09
CA LYS A 58 5.35 16.01 -16.17
C LYS A 58 6.44 15.00 -15.77
N GLY A 59 7.67 15.22 -16.22
CA GLY A 59 8.79 14.33 -15.92
C GLY A 59 10.13 14.89 -16.37
N LYS A 60 10.97 15.34 -15.43
CA LYS A 60 12.26 15.98 -15.73
C LYS A 60 13.38 14.99 -16.14
N ARG A 61 13.19 13.68 -15.98
CA ARG A 61 14.19 12.66 -16.34
C ARG A 61 13.70 11.84 -17.53
N LEU A 62 14.27 12.14 -18.70
CA LEU A 62 14.12 11.47 -20.00
C LEU A 62 12.76 11.69 -20.71
N LYS A 63 12.59 12.86 -21.32
CA LYS A 63 11.43 13.24 -22.17
C LYS A 63 11.07 12.19 -23.23
N VAL A 64 12.05 11.44 -23.77
CA VAL A 64 11.82 10.40 -24.79
C VAL A 64 11.14 9.17 -24.19
N VAL A 65 11.64 8.65 -23.06
CA VAL A 65 11.02 7.50 -22.36
C VAL A 65 9.65 7.87 -21.80
N HIS A 66 9.47 9.11 -21.33
CA HIS A 66 8.16 9.60 -20.90
C HIS A 66 7.12 9.64 -22.01
N LYS A 67 7.49 10.05 -23.23
CA LYS A 67 6.56 10.10 -24.36
C LYS A 67 6.11 8.70 -24.77
N SER A 68 7.02 7.73 -24.78
CA SER A 68 6.69 6.32 -25.08
C SER A 68 5.84 5.68 -23.98
N ILE A 69 6.13 5.96 -22.70
CA ILE A 69 5.33 5.45 -21.57
C ILE A 69 3.94 6.11 -21.54
N LYS A 70 3.84 7.41 -21.78
CA LYS A 70 2.56 8.12 -21.85
C LYS A 70 1.72 7.59 -23.00
N GLY A 71 2.30 7.47 -24.20
CA GLY A 71 1.63 6.90 -25.37
C GLY A 71 1.16 5.47 -25.12
N PHE A 72 1.97 4.65 -24.44
CA PHE A 72 1.54 3.32 -24.01
C PHE A 72 0.35 3.39 -23.03
N PHE A 73 0.41 4.23 -21.99
CA PHE A 73 -0.68 4.41 -21.02
C PHE A 73 -1.96 4.95 -21.66
N GLU A 74 -1.87 5.86 -22.63
CA GLU A 74 -2.98 6.33 -23.44
C GLU A 74 -3.56 5.18 -24.29
N THR A 75 -2.69 4.35 -24.89
CA THR A 75 -3.08 3.19 -25.72
C THR A 75 -3.82 2.13 -24.90
N ILE A 76 -3.36 1.87 -23.66
CA ILE A 76 -4.04 0.95 -22.73
C ILE A 76 -5.10 1.64 -21.86
N LYS A 77 -5.54 2.86 -22.24
CA LYS A 77 -6.60 3.64 -21.56
C LYS A 77 -6.40 3.83 -20.05
N GLN A 78 -5.14 3.88 -19.60
CA GLN A 78 -4.76 4.23 -18.23
C GLN A 78 -4.67 5.74 -18.02
N CYS A 79 -4.67 6.52 -19.11
CA CYS A 79 -4.81 7.98 -19.09
C CYS A 79 -6.15 8.38 -19.74
N PRO A 80 -6.93 9.31 -19.13
CA PRO A 80 -6.68 9.94 -17.83
C PRO A 80 -6.69 8.90 -16.69
N LEU A 81 -5.92 9.17 -15.63
CA LEU A 81 -5.81 8.24 -14.52
C LEU A 81 -7.20 8.00 -13.90
N PRO A 82 -7.63 6.74 -13.66
CA PRO A 82 -8.93 6.48 -13.04
C PRO A 82 -9.09 7.18 -11.68
N GLU A 83 -10.32 7.61 -11.37
CA GLU A 83 -10.62 8.32 -10.10
C GLU A 83 -10.20 7.51 -8.86
N SER A 84 -10.32 6.18 -8.91
CA SER A 84 -9.87 5.29 -7.84
C SER A 84 -8.37 5.34 -7.56
N LYS A 85 -7.55 5.70 -8.55
CA LYS A 85 -6.11 5.92 -8.38
C LYS A 85 -5.80 7.37 -8.02
N LYS A 86 -6.53 8.33 -8.59
CA LYS A 86 -6.41 9.75 -8.23
C LYS A 86 -6.72 9.99 -6.75
N SER A 87 -7.71 9.29 -6.19
CA SER A 87 -8.05 9.37 -4.77
C SER A 87 -6.98 8.82 -3.82
N LEU A 88 -5.89 8.26 -4.35
CA LEU A 88 -4.77 7.70 -3.59
C LEU A 88 -3.46 8.48 -3.77
N VAL A 89 -3.50 9.67 -4.37
CA VAL A 89 -2.32 10.56 -4.39
C VAL A 89 -1.85 10.82 -2.96
N ARG A 90 -0.54 10.97 -2.79
CA ARG A 90 0.04 10.95 -1.44
C ARG A 90 -0.34 12.20 -0.65
N LYS A 91 -0.47 12.03 0.66
CA LYS A 91 -0.58 13.15 1.60
C LYS A 91 0.56 14.14 1.37
N GLY A 92 0.21 15.40 1.14
CA GLY A 92 1.16 16.49 0.89
C GLY A 92 1.82 16.48 -0.50
N SER A 93 1.38 15.63 -1.43
CA SER A 93 1.88 15.68 -2.82
C SER A 93 1.26 16.86 -3.59
N LEU A 94 1.86 17.18 -4.75
CA LEU A 94 1.35 18.22 -5.67
C LEU A 94 -0.10 17.98 -6.11
N TYR A 95 -0.54 16.72 -6.08
CA TYR A 95 -1.86 16.31 -6.56
C TYR A 95 -2.90 16.16 -5.43
N SER A 96 -2.49 16.33 -4.17
CA SER A 96 -3.38 16.21 -3.02
C SER A 96 -3.88 17.59 -2.58
N ASP A 97 -5.15 17.66 -2.17
CA ASP A 97 -5.76 18.87 -1.62
C ASP A 97 -5.79 18.85 -0.08
N LYS A 98 -6.26 19.94 0.53
CA LYS A 98 -6.39 20.06 1.99
C LYS A 98 -7.35 19.02 2.57
N PHE A 99 -8.40 18.65 1.83
CA PHE A 99 -9.41 17.70 2.29
C PHE A 99 -8.84 16.29 2.36
N LEU A 100 -8.17 15.83 1.31
CA LEU A 100 -7.51 14.52 1.25
C LEU A 100 -6.38 14.43 2.27
N ASN A 101 -5.60 15.50 2.45
CA ASN A 101 -4.58 15.54 3.50
C ASN A 101 -5.18 15.36 4.89
N LYS A 102 -6.29 16.06 5.17
CA LYS A 102 -7.01 15.93 6.44
C LYS A 102 -7.62 14.54 6.64
N ALA A 103 -8.14 13.94 5.57
CA ALA A 103 -8.65 12.58 5.60
C ALA A 103 -7.55 11.57 5.97
N TYR A 104 -6.35 11.71 5.40
CA TYR A 104 -5.20 10.89 5.80
C TYR A 104 -4.79 11.12 7.24
N GLU A 105 -4.70 12.36 7.72
CA GLU A 105 -4.38 12.64 9.14
C GLU A 105 -5.35 11.97 10.10
N ASN A 106 -6.65 12.06 9.82
CA ASN A 106 -7.68 11.44 10.64
C ASN A 106 -7.58 9.91 10.59
N ALA A 107 -7.36 9.34 9.40
CA ALA A 107 -7.17 7.91 9.22
C ALA A 107 -5.91 7.40 9.95
N GLU A 108 -4.78 8.10 9.84
CA GLU A 108 -3.53 7.77 10.53
C GLU A 108 -3.72 7.76 12.05
N ARG A 109 -4.45 8.73 12.61
CA ARG A 109 -4.73 8.79 14.06
C ARG A 109 -5.49 7.56 14.53
N VAL A 110 -6.60 7.22 13.86
CA VAL A 110 -7.39 6.02 14.20
C VAL A 110 -6.58 4.76 13.99
N TYR A 111 -5.83 4.68 12.88
CA TYR A 111 -4.95 3.56 12.58
C TYR A 111 -3.95 3.32 13.71
N MET A 112 -3.27 4.37 14.15
CA MET A 112 -2.30 4.30 15.26
C MET A 112 -2.93 3.88 16.58
N GLU A 113 -4.15 4.32 16.85
CA GLU A 113 -4.86 4.04 18.10
C GLU A 113 -5.43 2.62 18.15
N LYS A 114 -5.97 2.13 17.03
CA LYS A 114 -6.83 0.93 17.01
C LYS A 114 -6.20 -0.29 16.32
N VAL A 115 -5.19 -0.12 15.47
CA VAL A 115 -4.65 -1.25 14.71
C VAL A 115 -3.98 -2.26 15.63
N SER A 116 -4.36 -3.52 15.46
CA SER A 116 -3.86 -4.63 16.28
C SER A 116 -2.57 -5.18 15.71
N SER A 117 -2.48 -5.40 14.41
CA SER A 117 -1.24 -5.87 13.75
C SER A 117 -1.10 -5.23 12.39
N ILE A 118 0.14 -5.04 11.94
CA ILE A 118 0.45 -4.42 10.64
C ILE A 118 1.39 -5.32 9.86
N LEU A 119 1.02 -5.60 8.62
CA LEU A 119 1.82 -6.29 7.63
C LEU A 119 2.16 -5.33 6.50
N CYS A 120 3.43 -4.97 6.37
CA CYS A 120 3.94 -4.12 5.29
C CYS A 120 4.84 -4.90 4.35
N GLY A 121 4.80 -4.55 3.06
CA GLY A 121 5.68 -5.16 2.06
C GLY A 121 6.94 -4.34 1.80
N SER A 122 8.05 -5.05 1.57
CA SER A 122 9.36 -4.48 1.28
C SER A 122 9.89 -4.83 -0.11
N SER A 123 9.14 -5.57 -0.93
CA SER A 123 9.59 -6.01 -2.25
C SER A 123 8.55 -5.77 -3.33
N ILE A 124 8.93 -5.04 -4.38
CA ILE A 124 8.12 -4.86 -5.59
C ILE A 124 7.91 -6.19 -6.32
N VAL A 125 8.91 -7.08 -6.27
CA VAL A 125 8.85 -8.41 -6.90
C VAL A 125 8.07 -9.39 -6.03
N GLY A 126 8.25 -9.32 -4.71
CA GLY A 126 7.58 -10.20 -3.75
C GLY A 126 8.09 -11.63 -3.79
N LEU A 127 7.19 -12.59 -3.62
CA LEU A 127 7.53 -14.01 -3.67
C LEU A 127 7.90 -14.44 -5.09
N MET A 128 9.15 -14.90 -5.25
CA MET A 128 9.58 -15.57 -6.47
C MET A 128 8.85 -16.90 -6.63
N SER A 129 7.75 -16.88 -7.39
CA SER A 129 7.05 -18.08 -7.88
C SER A 129 7.35 -18.27 -9.38
N ARG A 130 7.05 -19.45 -9.95
CA ARG A 130 7.09 -19.66 -11.43
C ARG A 130 6.25 -18.62 -12.20
N ARG A 131 5.36 -17.86 -11.53
CA ARG A 131 4.55 -16.77 -12.09
C ARG A 131 5.19 -15.39 -11.99
N ALA A 132 6.17 -15.19 -11.10
CA ALA A 132 6.92 -13.92 -10.98
C ALA A 132 7.63 -13.56 -12.30
N MET A 133 8.08 -14.58 -13.05
CA MET A 133 8.72 -14.43 -14.36
C MET A 133 7.81 -13.73 -15.40
N LYS A 134 6.48 -13.86 -15.29
CA LYS A 134 5.50 -13.21 -16.19
C LYS A 134 5.20 -11.75 -15.79
N TYR A 135 5.47 -11.39 -14.53
CA TYR A 135 5.25 -10.04 -13.98
C TYR A 135 6.53 -9.19 -13.89
N THR A 136 7.69 -9.73 -14.27
CA THR A 136 8.98 -9.01 -14.35
C THR A 136 8.95 -7.82 -15.32
N SER A 137 7.96 -7.72 -16.21
CA SER A 137 7.74 -6.54 -17.04
C SER A 137 7.37 -5.29 -16.23
N LEU A 138 6.83 -5.44 -15.01
CA LEU A 138 6.59 -4.33 -14.08
C LEU A 138 7.87 -3.90 -13.35
N SER A 139 8.87 -4.80 -13.22
CA SER A 139 10.18 -4.52 -12.64
C SER A 139 11.03 -3.58 -13.51
N LEU A 140 10.71 -3.41 -14.79
CA LEU A 140 11.32 -2.38 -15.64
C LEU A 140 11.00 -0.95 -15.18
N LEU A 141 9.94 -0.77 -14.39
CA LEU A 141 9.63 0.51 -13.74
C LEU A 141 10.30 0.63 -12.35
N ALA A 142 10.90 -0.45 -11.81
CA ALA A 142 11.57 -0.46 -10.51
C ALA A 142 12.68 0.60 -10.34
N PRO A 143 13.52 0.92 -11.36
CA PRO A 143 14.54 1.97 -11.24
C PRO A 143 13.97 3.38 -11.01
N VAL A 144 12.66 3.57 -11.27
CA VAL A 144 11.95 4.84 -11.07
C VAL A 144 11.49 5.00 -9.62
N PHE A 145 11.43 3.92 -8.84
CA PHE A 145 10.90 3.91 -7.49
C PHE A 145 12.02 3.90 -6.45
N LYS A 146 12.22 5.04 -5.78
CA LYS A 146 13.15 5.12 -4.64
C LYS A 146 12.44 4.65 -3.37
N GLY A 147 13.08 3.74 -2.63
CA GLY A 147 12.70 3.34 -1.27
C GLY A 147 12.02 1.97 -1.16
N VAL A 148 11.74 1.58 0.08
CA VAL A 148 11.12 0.29 0.42
C VAL A 148 9.62 0.35 0.12
N SER A 149 9.13 -0.60 -0.68
CA SER A 149 7.76 -0.63 -1.19
C SER A 149 7.35 -2.04 -1.60
N ASP A 150 6.05 -2.32 -1.54
CA ASP A 150 5.44 -3.55 -2.04
C ASP A 150 5.07 -3.48 -3.54
N GLY A 151 5.42 -2.39 -4.23
CA GLY A 151 5.05 -2.17 -5.64
C GLY A 151 3.71 -1.46 -5.84
N SER A 152 3.08 -0.99 -4.76
CA SER A 152 1.92 -0.08 -4.80
C SER A 152 1.98 0.93 -3.65
N VAL A 153 2.35 0.46 -2.46
CA VAL A 153 2.37 1.20 -1.20
C VAL A 153 3.79 1.20 -0.65
N SER A 154 4.31 2.38 -0.34
CA SER A 154 5.61 2.51 0.30
C SER A 154 5.53 2.04 1.76
N PHE A 155 6.63 1.52 2.29
CA PHE A 155 6.72 1.15 3.71
C PHE A 155 6.36 2.32 4.62
N SER A 156 6.78 3.54 4.28
CA SER A 156 6.43 4.77 5.01
C SER A 156 4.94 5.10 5.03
N SER A 157 4.20 4.72 3.97
CA SER A 157 2.74 4.87 3.91
C SER A 157 2.07 3.76 4.71
N CYS A 158 2.53 2.51 4.59
CA CYS A 158 2.02 1.37 5.33
C CYS A 158 2.18 1.47 6.85
N ARG A 159 3.34 1.91 7.33
CA ARG A 159 3.58 2.09 8.76
C ARG A 159 2.93 3.35 9.34
N ALA A 160 2.43 4.27 8.50
CA ALA A 160 1.89 5.56 8.95
C ALA A 160 2.85 6.25 9.97
N GLY A 161 2.35 6.59 11.15
CA GLY A 161 3.13 7.18 12.24
C GLY A 161 3.91 6.20 13.13
N PHE A 162 3.84 4.89 12.90
CA PHE A 162 4.65 3.91 13.65
C PHE A 162 6.12 3.99 13.25
N SER A 163 7.03 3.91 14.23
CA SER A 163 8.49 3.87 13.99
C SER A 163 8.89 2.67 13.14
N ALA A 164 9.89 2.84 12.26
CA ALA A 164 10.34 1.78 11.37
C ALA A 164 10.95 0.59 12.13
N GLU A 165 11.60 0.88 13.26
CA GLU A 165 12.31 -0.05 14.14
C GLU A 165 11.37 -1.03 14.85
N ARG A 166 10.07 -0.74 14.89
CA ARG A 166 9.05 -1.66 15.43
C ARG A 166 8.79 -2.83 14.50
N PHE A 167 9.15 -2.70 13.22
CA PHE A 167 8.83 -3.68 12.20
C PHE A 167 9.96 -4.68 12.02
N GLU A 168 9.62 -5.96 12.12
CA GLU A 168 10.57 -7.04 12.05
C GLU A 168 10.35 -7.89 10.81
N GLY A 169 11.41 -8.57 10.35
CA GLY A 169 11.33 -9.54 9.26
C GLY A 169 10.76 -10.90 9.69
N SER A 170 10.28 -11.06 10.93
CA SER A 170 9.65 -12.29 11.40
C SER A 170 8.30 -12.00 12.05
N TRP A 171 7.35 -12.90 11.84
CA TRP A 171 6.01 -12.85 12.44
C TRP A 171 5.97 -13.42 13.87
N LYS A 172 7.01 -14.15 14.28
CA LYS A 172 7.03 -14.92 15.53
C LYS A 172 6.97 -14.04 16.77
N ASP A 173 7.71 -12.95 16.76
CA ASP A 173 7.93 -12.11 17.94
C ASP A 173 7.38 -10.68 17.78
N SER A 174 6.75 -10.38 16.63
CA SER A 174 6.22 -9.05 16.35
C SER A 174 4.85 -9.04 15.67
N ARG A 175 3.99 -8.16 16.16
CA ARG A 175 2.72 -7.76 15.52
C ARG A 175 2.92 -6.77 14.37
N PHE A 176 4.15 -6.31 14.13
CA PHE A 176 4.52 -5.41 13.05
C PHE A 176 5.52 -6.12 12.14
N TYR A 177 5.01 -6.68 11.05
CA TYR A 177 5.76 -7.56 10.18
C TYR A 177 6.11 -6.83 8.87
N LEU A 178 7.40 -6.68 8.60
CA LEU A 178 7.94 -6.18 7.34
C LEU A 178 8.33 -7.36 6.46
N ALA A 179 7.37 -7.81 5.66
CA ALA A 179 7.52 -8.97 4.80
C ALA A 179 8.11 -8.57 3.44
N ARG A 180 9.00 -9.41 2.89
CA ARG A 180 9.49 -9.34 1.49
C ARG A 180 8.43 -9.85 0.51
N LEU A 181 7.28 -9.19 0.55
CA LEU A 181 6.09 -9.46 -0.26
C LEU A 181 5.78 -8.25 -1.13
N ASN A 182 5.21 -8.52 -2.31
CA ASN A 182 4.61 -7.48 -3.15
C ASN A 182 3.15 -7.25 -2.75
N HIS A 183 2.54 -6.21 -3.31
CA HIS A 183 1.18 -5.79 -2.96
C HIS A 183 0.12 -6.87 -3.22
N ALA A 184 0.35 -7.74 -4.21
CA ALA A 184 -0.56 -8.82 -4.58
C ALA A 184 -0.41 -10.06 -3.69
N ASP A 185 0.79 -10.34 -3.17
CA ASP A 185 1.05 -11.48 -2.28
C ASP A 185 0.19 -11.41 -1.00
N PHE A 186 -0.12 -10.20 -0.53
CA PHE A 186 -1.01 -9.93 0.62
C PHE A 186 -2.49 -10.28 0.38
N LYS A 187 -2.90 -10.62 -0.85
CA LYS A 187 -4.25 -11.13 -1.12
C LYS A 187 -4.43 -12.57 -0.66
N PHE A 188 -3.34 -13.29 -0.39
CA PHE A 188 -3.32 -14.71 -0.04
C PHE A 188 -3.97 -15.66 -1.05
N VAL A 189 -4.29 -15.18 -2.26
CA VAL A 189 -4.94 -16.00 -3.30
C VAL A 189 -3.92 -16.98 -3.87
N ARG A 190 -4.04 -18.27 -3.50
CA ARG A 190 -3.10 -19.33 -3.87
C ARG A 190 -1.66 -19.01 -3.45
N SER A 191 -1.50 -18.27 -2.35
CA SER A 191 -0.20 -17.91 -1.80
C SER A 191 0.46 -19.11 -1.13
N VAL A 192 1.76 -19.26 -1.36
CA VAL A 192 2.61 -20.23 -0.67
C VAL A 192 3.67 -19.47 0.11
N ASN A 193 4.12 -20.04 1.22
CA ASN A 193 5.28 -19.49 1.90
C ASN A 193 6.52 -19.58 1.00
N GLY A 194 7.31 -18.52 0.96
CA GLY A 194 8.65 -18.55 0.37
C GLY A 194 9.50 -19.61 1.06
N LYS A 195 10.44 -20.20 0.31
CA LYS A 195 11.28 -21.30 0.84
C LYS A 195 12.31 -20.82 1.87
N TRP A 196 12.74 -19.57 1.81
CA TRP A 196 13.81 -19.01 2.62
C TRP A 196 13.40 -17.69 3.29
N GLY A 197 13.80 -17.49 4.55
CA GLY A 197 13.52 -16.30 5.34
C GLY A 197 12.14 -16.30 5.99
N ASP A 198 12.07 -15.88 7.25
CA ASP A 198 10.80 -15.66 7.94
C ASP A 198 10.01 -14.50 7.30
N ASP A 199 10.70 -13.57 6.62
CA ASP A 199 10.17 -12.41 5.90
C ASP A 199 9.42 -12.77 4.61
N ARG A 200 9.35 -14.05 4.26
CA ARG A 200 8.63 -14.55 3.08
C ARG A 200 7.53 -15.52 3.47
N LYS A 201 7.00 -15.43 4.70
CA LYS A 201 5.97 -16.33 5.22
C LYS A 201 4.61 -15.61 5.38
N PRO A 202 3.85 -15.35 4.29
CA PRO A 202 2.55 -14.69 4.36
C PRO A 202 1.45 -15.51 5.05
N MET A 203 1.60 -16.83 5.09
CA MET A 203 0.57 -17.75 5.60
C MET A 203 0.84 -18.17 7.06
N LYS A 204 1.61 -17.38 7.80
CA LYS A 204 2.02 -17.66 9.18
C LYS A 204 1.75 -16.46 10.06
#